data_AF-A0A956FGR8-F1
#
_entry.id   AF-A0A956FGR8-F1
#
_cell.length_a   1.000
_cell.length_b   1.000
_cell.length_c   1.000
_cell.angle_alpha   90.00
_cell.angle_beta   90.00
_cell.angle_gamma   90.00
#
_symmetry.space_group_name_H-M   'P 1'
#
loop_
_entity.id
_entity.type
_entity.pdbx_description
1 polymer ?
#
loop_
_entity_poly.entity_id
_entity_poly.type
_entity_poly.pdbx_seq_one_letter_code
_entity_poly.pdbx_strand_id
1 'polypeptide(L)'
;MPSPEGGAEASPSSPTPPPDDAFRRKAHATALSRVRTAILPVLRRLDPVAAAQVEGTPLRPPGLDVASRASLRTELEPADDEANGIDEAWLDPLDAVVLRAMQTTLARGHLYLRRPWRDDPRAVLFALEPYLEELGRRIPAGECDADGCGLDQLGPMLRAGFEQVGSASLPTVSAAREDLAALAAQLDRWGAGRPAEHPVAAALPSLRAVIEELDAGLEAAAIALPTAEELPWSSVVPSAEPSAWKRRPARWGAAKLTEWLTHAEAYGHPPKALFDGARTAAARMGAMVEREGGQPDASTALPRPFDLAACRAAFAPFESWVKGQATHLHGELDCEAVIAELGPAAPDDAAIVLRIIDRGIIDPTRAAAVRATAPDITMLRGRMAPAAERTTLQVAITAATGWRGAELRAIEEARHDACLAAVAVWIHGELGPTEELARSLDGLGCGSPEPLVAAAEARPRAALRGLGLLLLGLGPADAAALDRYWWAPAGLVRNLALPPGPAVETPPEVEIQPIEVDPG
;
A
#
# COMPACT_ATOMS: atom_id res chain seq x y z
N MET A 1 -58.38 11.66 -60.68
CA MET A 1 -58.85 11.43 -59.29
C MET A 1 -57.62 11.41 -58.40
N PRO A 2 -57.52 12.33 -57.43
CA PRO A 2 -56.38 12.41 -56.50
C PRO A 2 -56.61 11.50 -55.29
N SER A 3 -55.53 10.90 -54.78
CA SER A 3 -55.46 10.37 -53.41
C SER A 3 -54.89 11.45 -52.51
N PRO A 4 -55.46 11.73 -51.32
CA PRO A 4 -54.89 12.71 -50.42
C PRO A 4 -53.75 12.10 -49.62
N GLU A 5 -52.62 12.79 -49.65
CA GLU A 5 -51.53 12.68 -48.69
C GLU A 5 -52.03 13.07 -47.30
N GLY A 6 -51.80 12.20 -46.32
CA GLY A 6 -52.01 12.46 -44.90
C GLY A 6 -50.71 12.22 -44.15
N GLY A 7 -49.69 13.03 -44.42
CA GLY A 7 -48.48 13.09 -43.62
C GLY A 7 -48.79 13.85 -42.33
N ALA A 8 -48.84 13.15 -41.20
CA ALA A 8 -48.82 13.79 -39.90
C ALA A 8 -47.40 14.36 -39.66
N GLU A 9 -47.26 15.67 -39.78
CA GLU A 9 -46.07 16.40 -39.34
C GLU A 9 -45.85 16.15 -37.84
N ALA A 10 -44.77 15.43 -37.52
CA ALA A 10 -44.27 15.35 -36.16
C ALA A 10 -43.87 16.76 -35.72
N SER A 11 -44.59 17.31 -34.73
CA SER A 11 -44.25 18.60 -34.15
C SER A 11 -42.81 18.56 -33.61
N PRO A 12 -41.97 19.58 -33.89
CA PRO A 12 -40.62 19.65 -33.35
C PRO A 12 -40.73 19.73 -31.82
N SER A 13 -40.24 18.70 -31.14
CA SER A 13 -40.13 18.69 -29.68
C SER A 13 -39.26 19.87 -29.25
N SER A 14 -39.85 20.83 -28.55
CA SER A 14 -39.12 21.94 -27.93
C SER A 14 -37.95 21.40 -27.11
N PRO A 15 -36.72 21.94 -27.25
CA PRO A 15 -35.57 21.47 -26.49
C PRO A 15 -35.84 21.65 -24.99
N THR A 16 -35.71 20.56 -24.24
CA THR A 16 -35.80 20.57 -22.78
C THR A 16 -34.81 21.61 -22.23
N PRO A 17 -35.23 22.54 -21.35
CA PRO A 17 -34.31 23.51 -20.76
C PRO A 17 -33.17 22.77 -20.06
N PRO A 18 -31.94 23.30 -20.09
CA PRO A 18 -30.81 22.67 -19.43
C PRO A 18 -31.12 22.48 -17.95
N PRO A 19 -30.74 21.34 -17.36
CA PRO A 19 -30.99 21.09 -15.95
C PRO A 19 -30.34 22.17 -15.09
N ASP A 20 -31.08 22.66 -14.09
CA ASP A 20 -30.58 23.61 -13.11
C ASP A 20 -29.46 22.99 -12.26
N ASP A 21 -28.66 23.84 -11.62
CA ASP A 21 -27.50 23.42 -10.83
C ASP A 21 -27.88 22.51 -9.66
N ALA A 22 -29.06 22.72 -9.07
CA ALA A 22 -29.55 21.89 -7.97
C ALA A 22 -29.84 20.46 -8.44
N PHE A 23 -30.43 20.30 -9.64
CA PHE A 23 -30.61 19.02 -10.28
C PHE A 23 -29.27 18.34 -10.58
N ARG A 24 -28.28 19.07 -11.12
CA ARG A 24 -26.95 18.52 -11.41
C ARG A 24 -26.26 18.00 -10.14
N ARG A 25 -26.19 18.82 -9.09
CA ARG A 25 -25.61 18.41 -7.79
C ARG A 25 -26.29 17.16 -7.24
N LYS A 26 -27.63 17.11 -7.26
CA LYS A 26 -28.39 15.94 -6.81
C LYS A 26 -28.13 14.70 -7.68
N ALA A 27 -28.04 14.87 -8.99
CA ALA A 27 -27.77 13.78 -9.92
C ALA A 27 -26.37 13.20 -9.68
N HIS A 28 -25.34 14.04 -9.53
CA HIS A 28 -23.97 13.61 -9.26
C HIS A 28 -23.82 12.97 -7.87
N ALA A 29 -24.46 13.51 -6.83
CA ALA A 29 -24.49 12.88 -5.51
C ALA A 29 -25.19 11.50 -5.54
N THR A 30 -26.27 11.38 -6.33
CA THR A 30 -26.97 10.09 -6.52
C THR A 30 -26.08 9.09 -7.26
N ALA A 31 -25.40 9.53 -8.32
CA ALA A 31 -24.44 8.72 -9.06
C ALA A 31 -23.29 8.25 -8.15
N LEU A 32 -22.74 9.12 -7.32
CA LEU A 32 -21.72 8.74 -6.33
C LEU A 32 -22.26 7.67 -5.38
N SER A 33 -23.49 7.79 -4.88
CA SER A 33 -24.09 6.75 -4.04
C SER A 33 -24.20 5.39 -4.75
N ARG A 34 -24.41 5.38 -6.08
CA ARG A 34 -24.39 4.14 -6.87
C ARG A 34 -22.98 3.58 -7.01
N VAL A 35 -21.98 4.43 -7.29
CA VAL A 35 -20.55 4.03 -7.30
C VAL A 35 -20.15 3.40 -5.97
N ARG A 36 -20.50 4.03 -4.84
CA ARG A 36 -20.21 3.52 -3.49
C ARG A 36 -20.75 2.11 -3.26
N THR A 37 -21.89 1.78 -3.87
CA THR A 37 -22.48 0.43 -3.81
C THR A 37 -21.79 -0.52 -4.78
N ALA A 38 -21.56 -0.08 -6.03
CA ALA A 38 -20.97 -0.89 -7.09
C ALA A 38 -19.50 -1.25 -6.84
N ILE A 39 -18.76 -0.41 -6.11
CA ILE A 39 -17.33 -0.62 -5.86
C ILE A 39 -17.04 -1.65 -4.75
N LEU A 40 -18.00 -1.95 -3.87
CA LEU A 40 -17.77 -2.87 -2.73
C LEU A 40 -17.26 -4.26 -3.14
N PRO A 41 -17.82 -4.96 -4.16
CA PRO A 41 -17.26 -6.21 -4.66
C PRO A 41 -15.79 -6.06 -5.10
N VAL A 42 -15.48 -5.00 -5.87
CA VAL A 42 -14.12 -4.69 -6.32
C VAL A 42 -13.17 -4.53 -5.13
N LEU A 43 -13.57 -3.78 -4.10
CA LEU A 43 -12.77 -3.56 -2.90
C LEU A 43 -12.45 -4.87 -2.18
N ARG A 44 -13.45 -5.73 -2.00
CA ARG A 44 -13.28 -7.04 -1.36
C ARG A 44 -12.32 -7.95 -2.13
N ARG A 45 -12.28 -7.85 -3.46
CA ARG A 45 -11.36 -8.62 -4.30
C ARG A 45 -9.94 -8.09 -4.27
N LEU A 46 -9.78 -6.76 -4.32
CA LEU A 46 -8.47 -6.12 -4.35
C LEU A 46 -7.77 -6.19 -3.00
N ASP A 47 -8.53 -6.12 -1.91
CA ASP A 47 -8.00 -6.20 -0.55
C ASP A 47 -8.89 -7.07 0.36
N PRO A 48 -8.77 -8.41 0.26
CA PRO A 48 -9.51 -9.33 1.13
C PRO A 48 -9.17 -9.18 2.61
N VAL A 49 -8.01 -8.60 2.94
CA VAL A 49 -7.59 -8.33 4.31
C VAL A 49 -8.41 -7.18 4.87
N ALA A 50 -8.56 -6.09 4.11
CA ALA A 50 -9.46 -5.00 4.49
C ALA A 50 -10.90 -5.49 4.62
N ALA A 51 -11.38 -6.35 3.70
CA ALA A 51 -12.69 -6.98 3.82
C ALA A 51 -12.85 -7.76 5.14
N ALA A 52 -11.88 -8.61 5.47
CA ALA A 52 -11.88 -9.38 6.72
C ALA A 52 -11.86 -8.51 7.98
N GLN A 53 -11.16 -7.37 7.95
CA GLN A 53 -11.08 -6.44 9.08
C GLN A 53 -12.36 -5.60 9.26
N VAL A 54 -13.00 -5.21 8.17
CA VAL A 54 -14.16 -4.31 8.17
C VAL A 54 -15.47 -5.09 8.34
N GLU A 55 -15.62 -6.19 7.61
CA GLU A 55 -16.87 -6.95 7.52
C GLU A 55 -16.87 -8.21 8.40
N GLY A 56 -15.73 -8.53 9.04
CA GLY A 56 -15.57 -9.74 9.84
C GLY A 56 -15.61 -11.03 9.00
N THR A 57 -15.34 -10.95 7.70
CA THR A 57 -15.25 -12.13 6.85
C THR A 57 -14.00 -12.96 7.19
N PRO A 58 -13.99 -14.27 6.89
CA PRO A 58 -12.78 -15.08 7.03
C PRO A 58 -11.61 -14.46 6.27
N LEU A 59 -10.43 -14.48 6.87
CA LEU A 59 -9.22 -13.97 6.22
C LEU A 59 -8.84 -14.89 5.05
N ARG A 60 -8.51 -14.30 3.90
CA ARG A 60 -8.10 -15.03 2.69
C ARG A 60 -6.95 -14.33 1.99
N PRO A 61 -6.06 -15.07 1.31
CA PRO A 61 -5.07 -14.45 0.45
C PRO A 61 -5.75 -13.76 -0.76
N PRO A 62 -5.12 -12.70 -1.33
CA PRO A 62 -5.55 -12.13 -2.61
C PRO A 62 -5.55 -13.17 -3.74
N GLY A 63 -6.55 -13.10 -4.61
CA GLY A 63 -6.76 -14.05 -5.70
C GLY A 63 -5.86 -13.77 -6.91
N LEU A 64 -4.72 -14.48 -7.00
CA LEU A 64 -3.71 -14.26 -8.05
C LEU A 64 -3.95 -15.08 -9.33
N ASP A 65 -4.94 -15.96 -9.33
CA ASP A 65 -5.26 -16.86 -10.45
C ASP A 65 -6.10 -16.20 -11.55
N VAL A 66 -6.30 -16.95 -12.65
CA VAL A 66 -7.08 -16.50 -13.82
C VAL A 66 -8.56 -16.25 -13.45
N ALA A 67 -9.13 -17.13 -12.62
CA ALA A 67 -10.55 -17.06 -12.24
C ALA A 67 -10.87 -15.80 -11.43
N SER A 68 -10.03 -15.49 -10.44
CA SER A 68 -10.12 -14.31 -9.59
C SER A 68 -10.02 -13.03 -10.41
N ARG A 69 -9.13 -12.99 -11.41
CA ARG A 69 -9.06 -11.84 -12.34
C ARG A 69 -10.28 -11.74 -13.24
N ALA A 70 -10.83 -12.86 -13.71
CA ALA A 70 -12.06 -12.85 -14.50
C ALA A 70 -13.21 -12.28 -13.67
N SER A 71 -13.36 -12.69 -12.41
CA SER A 71 -14.33 -12.12 -11.48
C SER A 71 -14.09 -10.63 -11.23
N LEU A 72 -12.86 -10.22 -10.96
CA LEU A 72 -12.52 -8.80 -10.75
C LEU A 72 -12.90 -7.95 -11.98
N ARG A 73 -12.67 -8.45 -13.20
CA ARG A 73 -13.05 -7.72 -14.42
C ARG A 73 -14.56 -7.50 -14.49
N THR A 74 -15.36 -8.53 -14.25
CA THR A 74 -16.83 -8.43 -14.22
C THR A 74 -17.32 -7.46 -13.15
N GLU A 75 -16.62 -7.38 -12.01
CA GLU A 75 -16.98 -6.50 -10.90
C GLU A 75 -16.54 -5.05 -11.12
N LEU A 76 -15.45 -4.81 -11.87
CA LEU A 76 -14.92 -3.46 -12.17
C LEU A 76 -15.81 -2.66 -13.11
N GLU A 77 -16.30 -3.28 -14.18
CA GLU A 77 -17.01 -2.59 -15.27
C GLU A 77 -18.20 -1.74 -14.80
N PRO A 78 -19.13 -2.24 -13.95
CA PRO A 78 -20.23 -1.41 -13.46
C PRO A 78 -19.78 -0.24 -12.58
N ALA A 79 -18.70 -0.40 -11.82
CA ALA A 79 -18.19 0.65 -10.94
C ALA A 79 -17.47 1.74 -11.74
N ASP A 80 -16.73 1.37 -12.79
CA ASP A 80 -16.11 2.31 -13.72
C ASP A 80 -17.14 3.13 -14.49
N ASP A 81 -18.16 2.48 -15.05
CA ASP A 81 -19.20 3.15 -15.84
C ASP A 81 -19.91 4.24 -15.02
N GLU A 82 -20.25 3.92 -13.77
CA GLU A 82 -20.87 4.89 -12.86
C GLU A 82 -19.88 6.00 -12.43
N ALA A 83 -18.60 5.68 -12.19
CA ALA A 83 -17.61 6.65 -11.74
C ALA A 83 -17.19 7.64 -12.83
N ASN A 84 -17.10 7.21 -14.08
CA ASN A 84 -16.69 8.05 -15.21
C ASN A 84 -17.74 9.12 -15.59
N GLY A 85 -19.00 8.91 -15.20
CA GLY A 85 -20.08 9.87 -15.45
C GLY A 85 -20.17 11.02 -14.43
N ILE A 86 -19.29 11.05 -13.42
CA ILE A 86 -19.39 12.03 -12.33
C ILE A 86 -18.37 13.15 -12.52
N ASP A 87 -18.88 14.37 -12.61
CA ASP A 87 -18.08 15.58 -12.58
C ASP A 87 -17.97 16.08 -11.12
N GLU A 88 -16.75 16.09 -10.61
CA GLU A 88 -16.40 16.47 -9.24
C GLU A 88 -16.84 17.90 -8.89
N ALA A 89 -16.96 18.80 -9.87
CA ALA A 89 -17.36 20.18 -9.63
C ALA A 89 -18.80 20.29 -9.08
N TRP A 90 -19.62 19.25 -9.28
CA TRP A 90 -20.99 19.17 -8.78
C TRP A 90 -21.13 18.41 -7.46
N LEU A 91 -20.04 17.87 -6.92
CA LEU A 91 -20.05 17.18 -5.64
C LEU A 91 -19.71 18.12 -4.49
N ASP A 92 -20.14 17.73 -3.29
CA ASP A 92 -19.58 18.32 -2.10
C ASP A 92 -18.08 17.95 -2.00
N PRO A 93 -17.27 18.78 -1.34
CA PRO A 93 -15.82 18.62 -1.33
C PRO A 93 -15.35 17.26 -0.83
N LEU A 94 -15.95 16.77 0.26
CA LEU A 94 -15.64 15.46 0.81
C LEU A 94 -16.01 14.34 -0.18
N ASP A 95 -17.16 14.47 -0.84
CA ASP A 95 -17.65 13.51 -1.83
C ASP A 95 -16.77 13.48 -3.08
N ALA A 96 -16.27 14.63 -3.53
CA ALA A 96 -15.29 14.71 -4.62
C ALA A 96 -14.01 13.95 -4.26
N VAL A 97 -13.52 14.04 -3.02
CA VAL A 97 -12.32 13.30 -2.63
C VAL A 97 -12.59 11.80 -2.46
N VAL A 98 -13.76 11.42 -1.92
CA VAL A 98 -14.20 10.02 -1.88
C VAL A 98 -14.22 9.45 -3.31
N LEU A 99 -14.77 10.20 -4.28
CA LEU A 99 -14.76 9.80 -5.68
C LEU A 99 -13.32 9.61 -6.21
N ARG A 100 -12.38 10.52 -5.94
CA ARG A 100 -10.97 10.37 -6.36
C ARG A 100 -10.31 9.12 -5.77
N ALA A 101 -10.58 8.82 -4.50
CA ALA A 101 -10.07 7.62 -3.84
C ALA A 101 -10.68 6.34 -4.44
N MET A 102 -11.97 6.39 -4.81
CA MET A 102 -12.65 5.32 -5.55
C MET A 102 -12.05 5.13 -6.94
N GLN A 103 -11.89 6.19 -7.72
CA GLN A 103 -11.25 6.16 -9.05
C GLN A 103 -9.81 5.64 -8.99
N THR A 104 -9.04 6.02 -7.97
CA THR A 104 -7.69 5.47 -7.74
C THR A 104 -7.76 3.97 -7.48
N THR A 105 -8.73 3.51 -6.71
CA THR A 105 -8.92 2.08 -6.43
C THR A 105 -9.33 1.30 -7.67
N LEU A 106 -10.21 1.87 -8.51
CA LEU A 106 -10.58 1.31 -9.81
C LEU A 106 -9.38 1.22 -10.75
N ALA A 107 -8.57 2.28 -10.83
CA ALA A 107 -7.32 2.29 -11.59
C ALA A 107 -6.32 1.22 -11.11
N ARG A 108 -6.21 1.01 -9.79
CA ARG A 108 -5.45 -0.11 -9.23
C ARG A 108 -6.03 -1.47 -9.64
N GLY A 109 -7.35 -1.60 -9.73
CA GLY A 109 -8.00 -2.79 -10.27
C GLY A 109 -7.59 -3.07 -11.71
N HIS A 110 -7.56 -2.05 -12.57
CA HIS A 110 -7.04 -2.18 -13.94
C HIS A 110 -5.57 -2.57 -13.98
N LEU A 111 -4.75 -1.98 -13.12
CA LEU A 111 -3.34 -2.36 -12.99
C LEU A 111 -3.21 -3.84 -12.62
N TYR A 112 -4.04 -4.34 -11.70
CA TYR A 112 -4.09 -5.75 -11.31
C TYR A 112 -4.46 -6.66 -12.50
N LEU A 113 -5.43 -6.27 -13.31
CA LEU A 113 -5.82 -7.01 -14.53
C LEU A 113 -4.70 -7.08 -15.58
N ARG A 114 -3.76 -6.13 -15.60
CA ARG A 114 -2.56 -6.16 -16.47
C ARG A 114 -1.54 -7.20 -16.03
N ARG A 115 -1.69 -7.82 -14.86
CA ARG A 115 -0.79 -8.84 -14.27
C ARG A 115 0.59 -8.25 -13.97
N PRO A 116 0.72 -7.37 -12.98
CA PRO A 116 1.99 -6.70 -12.67
C PRO A 116 3.10 -7.67 -12.26
N TRP A 117 2.76 -8.90 -11.85
CA TRP A 117 3.69 -9.99 -11.57
C TRP A 117 4.26 -10.67 -12.81
N ARG A 118 3.69 -10.49 -14.01
CA ARG A 118 4.24 -11.07 -15.24
C ARG A 118 5.68 -10.64 -15.50
N ASP A 119 6.03 -9.44 -15.03
CA ASP A 119 7.33 -8.83 -15.24
C ASP A 119 8.18 -8.72 -13.97
N ASP A 120 7.66 -9.19 -12.84
CA ASP A 120 8.30 -9.02 -11.55
C ASP A 120 7.77 -10.03 -10.52
N PRO A 121 8.54 -11.08 -10.16
CA PRO A 121 8.12 -12.07 -9.17
C PRO A 121 7.86 -11.44 -7.79
N ARG A 122 8.54 -10.34 -7.44
CA ARG A 122 8.29 -9.62 -6.18
C ARG A 122 6.91 -8.98 -6.14
N ALA A 123 6.25 -8.74 -7.27
CA ALA A 123 4.88 -8.23 -7.27
C ALA A 123 3.88 -9.26 -6.71
N VAL A 124 4.15 -10.56 -6.85
CA VAL A 124 3.34 -11.64 -6.22
C VAL A 124 3.43 -11.53 -4.70
N LEU A 125 4.65 -11.51 -4.19
CA LEU A 125 4.91 -11.45 -2.75
C LEU A 125 4.44 -10.11 -2.16
N PHE A 126 4.66 -9.00 -2.87
CA PHE A 126 4.13 -7.70 -2.49
C PHE A 126 2.61 -7.70 -2.38
N ALA A 127 1.88 -8.35 -3.31
CA ALA A 127 0.42 -8.46 -3.21
C ALA A 127 -0.01 -9.18 -1.93
N LEU A 128 0.76 -10.19 -1.48
CA LEU A 128 0.50 -11.00 -0.29
C LEU A 128 0.92 -10.35 1.03
N GLU A 129 1.79 -9.33 1.03
CA GLU A 129 2.31 -8.70 2.25
C GLU A 129 1.22 -8.33 3.28
N PRO A 130 0.10 -7.66 2.94
CA PRO A 130 -0.95 -7.36 3.92
C PRO A 130 -1.57 -8.61 4.56
N TYR A 131 -1.68 -9.70 3.80
CA TYR A 131 -2.23 -10.97 4.30
C TYR A 131 -1.23 -11.63 5.26
N LEU A 132 0.06 -11.62 4.93
CA LEU A 132 1.12 -12.16 5.80
C LEU A 132 1.28 -11.35 7.09
N GLU A 133 1.22 -10.02 7.01
CA GLU A 133 1.23 -9.12 8.16
C GLU A 133 0.04 -9.41 9.10
N GLU A 134 -1.14 -9.59 8.53
CA GLU A 134 -2.35 -9.92 9.28
C GLU A 134 -2.29 -11.33 9.91
N LEU A 135 -1.77 -12.35 9.20
CA LEU A 135 -1.53 -13.68 9.78
C LEU A 135 -0.54 -13.62 10.95
N GLY A 136 0.52 -12.81 10.82
CA GLY A 136 1.49 -12.55 11.89
C GLY A 136 0.85 -11.98 13.15
N ARG A 137 -0.30 -11.30 13.03
CA ARG A 137 -1.11 -10.81 14.16
C ARG A 137 -2.09 -11.87 14.68
N ARG A 138 -2.89 -12.46 13.77
CA ARG A 138 -4.02 -13.33 14.13
C ARG A 138 -3.60 -14.69 14.67
N ILE A 139 -2.51 -15.27 14.14
CA ILE A 139 -2.06 -16.61 14.55
C ILE A 139 -1.60 -16.61 16.02
N PRO A 140 -0.70 -15.72 16.49
CA PRO A 140 -0.32 -15.67 17.90
C PRO A 140 -1.50 -15.40 18.84
N ALA A 141 -2.49 -14.62 18.39
CA ALA A 141 -3.70 -14.30 19.16
C ALA A 141 -4.77 -15.42 19.17
N GLY A 142 -4.52 -16.55 18.48
CA GLY A 142 -5.48 -17.67 18.40
C GLY A 142 -6.71 -17.41 17.51
N GLU A 143 -6.75 -16.27 16.80
CA GLU A 143 -7.86 -15.89 15.92
C GLU A 143 -8.00 -16.81 14.68
N CYS A 144 -6.98 -17.65 14.41
CA CYS A 144 -6.93 -18.59 13.28
C CYS A 144 -7.13 -20.06 13.70
N ASP A 145 -7.50 -20.33 14.95
CA ASP A 145 -7.54 -21.70 15.47
C ASP A 145 -8.68 -22.54 14.86
N ALA A 146 -9.77 -21.89 14.43
CA ALA A 146 -10.95 -22.58 13.89
C ALA A 146 -10.83 -22.92 12.39
N ASP A 147 -10.30 -22.02 11.57
CA ASP A 147 -10.32 -22.12 10.10
C ASP A 147 -8.95 -21.96 9.44
N GLY A 148 -7.89 -21.75 10.23
CA GLY A 148 -6.52 -21.55 9.73
C GLY A 148 -6.33 -20.24 8.96
N CYS A 149 -7.28 -19.30 9.00
CA CYS A 149 -7.23 -18.03 8.29
C CYS A 149 -6.89 -18.16 6.79
N GLY A 150 -7.36 -19.23 6.14
CA GLY A 150 -7.15 -19.49 4.71
C GLY A 150 -5.71 -19.84 4.32
N LEU A 151 -4.86 -20.26 5.27
CA LEU A 151 -3.46 -20.60 5.01
C LEU A 151 -3.29 -21.76 4.03
N ASP A 152 -4.26 -22.67 3.95
CA ASP A 152 -4.35 -23.75 2.98
C ASP A 152 -4.46 -23.25 1.52
N GLN A 153 -5.02 -22.06 1.32
CA GLN A 153 -5.17 -21.43 0.00
C GLN A 153 -3.92 -20.67 -0.44
N LEU A 154 -3.01 -20.33 0.48
CA LEU A 154 -1.82 -19.53 0.18
C LEU A 154 -0.89 -20.22 -0.83
N GLY A 155 -0.67 -21.54 -0.68
CA GLY A 155 0.17 -22.32 -1.58
C GLY A 155 -0.33 -22.30 -3.03
N PRO A 156 -1.59 -22.69 -3.29
CA PRO A 156 -2.21 -22.56 -4.61
C PRO A 156 -2.14 -21.14 -5.20
N MET A 157 -2.36 -20.09 -4.40
CA MET A 157 -2.29 -18.71 -4.87
C MET A 157 -0.87 -18.28 -5.25
N LEU A 158 0.12 -18.65 -4.45
CA LEU A 158 1.53 -18.42 -4.75
C LEU A 158 1.89 -19.08 -6.09
N ARG A 159 1.59 -20.37 -6.25
CA ARG A 159 1.86 -21.10 -7.50
C ARG A 159 1.22 -20.41 -8.70
N ALA A 160 -0.08 -20.09 -8.61
CA ALA A 160 -0.80 -19.43 -9.70
C ALA A 160 -0.23 -18.06 -10.07
N GLY A 161 0.27 -17.29 -9.09
CA GLY A 161 0.96 -16.02 -9.32
C GLY A 161 2.29 -16.20 -10.03
N PHE A 162 3.13 -17.12 -9.54
CA PHE A 162 4.47 -17.38 -10.08
C PHE A 162 4.45 -18.05 -11.47
N GLU A 163 3.47 -18.91 -11.76
CA GLU A 163 3.27 -19.51 -13.10
C GLU A 163 3.08 -18.47 -14.21
N GLN A 164 2.68 -17.24 -13.84
CA GLN A 164 2.48 -16.15 -14.80
C GLN A 164 3.72 -15.28 -15.00
N VAL A 165 4.77 -15.45 -14.20
CA VAL A 165 6.01 -14.67 -14.31
C VAL A 165 6.75 -15.14 -15.56
N GLY A 166 6.92 -14.24 -16.53
CA GLY A 166 7.62 -14.53 -17.79
C GLY A 166 8.87 -13.67 -18.01
N SER A 167 9.04 -12.63 -17.20
CA SER A 167 10.25 -11.80 -17.21
C SER A 167 10.55 -11.24 -15.82
N ALA A 168 11.80 -10.91 -15.57
CA ALA A 168 12.22 -10.30 -14.31
C ALA A 168 13.58 -9.63 -14.44
N SER A 169 13.92 -8.79 -13.46
CA SER A 169 15.31 -8.37 -13.26
C SER A 169 16.01 -9.34 -12.30
N LEU A 170 17.34 -9.45 -12.40
CA LEU A 170 18.11 -10.29 -11.47
C LEU A 170 17.93 -9.87 -10.00
N PRO A 171 18.00 -8.56 -9.64
CA PRO A 171 17.75 -8.13 -8.25
C PRO A 171 16.37 -8.55 -7.72
N THR A 172 15.31 -8.44 -8.54
CA THR A 172 13.96 -8.87 -8.13
C THR A 172 13.82 -10.37 -7.93
N VAL A 173 14.55 -11.19 -8.70
CA VAL A 173 14.57 -12.65 -8.50
C VAL A 173 15.28 -13.00 -7.20
N SER A 174 16.47 -12.43 -6.96
CA SER A 174 17.21 -12.64 -5.71
C SER A 174 16.40 -12.23 -4.48
N ALA A 175 15.76 -11.06 -4.54
CA ALA A 175 14.88 -10.58 -3.47
C ALA A 175 13.69 -11.51 -3.24
N ALA A 176 13.04 -12.00 -4.31
CA ALA A 176 11.92 -12.92 -4.18
C ALA A 176 12.31 -14.22 -3.45
N ARG A 177 13.53 -14.74 -3.71
CA ARG A 177 14.08 -15.89 -2.98
C ARG A 177 14.29 -15.59 -1.50
N GLU A 178 14.90 -14.45 -1.17
CA GLU A 178 15.09 -14.00 0.21
C GLU A 178 13.75 -13.93 0.97
N ASP A 179 12.71 -13.41 0.32
CA ASP A 179 11.40 -13.25 0.93
C ASP A 179 10.64 -14.59 1.06
N LEU A 180 10.83 -15.53 0.12
CA LEU A 180 10.34 -16.90 0.26
C LEU A 180 11.04 -17.64 1.41
N ALA A 181 12.35 -17.46 1.58
CA ALA A 181 13.09 -18.02 2.70
C ALA A 181 12.62 -17.42 4.04
N ALA A 182 12.37 -16.10 4.07
CA ALA A 182 11.80 -15.43 5.24
C ALA A 182 10.39 -15.96 5.57
N LEU A 183 9.56 -16.20 4.55
CA LEU A 183 8.24 -16.82 4.72
C LEU A 183 8.38 -18.23 5.29
N ALA A 184 9.27 -19.07 4.76
CA ALA A 184 9.51 -20.43 5.26
C ALA A 184 9.89 -20.42 6.76
N ALA A 185 10.80 -19.54 7.17
CA ALA A 185 11.17 -19.36 8.57
C ALA A 185 10.01 -18.85 9.44
N GLN A 186 9.10 -18.05 8.88
CA GLN A 186 7.89 -17.62 9.57
C GLN A 186 6.90 -18.79 9.77
N LEU A 187 6.79 -19.72 8.82
CA LEU A 187 5.95 -20.92 8.96
C LEU A 187 6.39 -21.80 10.13
N ASP A 188 7.70 -21.93 10.36
CA ASP A 188 8.24 -22.64 11.54
C ASP A 188 7.72 -22.03 12.84
N ARG A 189 7.72 -20.70 12.94
CA ARG A 189 7.20 -20.00 14.11
C ARG A 189 5.71 -20.21 14.29
N TRP A 190 4.93 -20.13 13.21
CA TRP A 190 3.47 -20.31 13.29
C TRP A 190 3.04 -21.73 13.68
N GLY A 191 3.81 -22.75 13.30
CA GLY A 191 3.52 -24.15 13.65
C GLY A 191 4.05 -24.58 15.02
N ALA A 192 4.96 -23.82 15.63
CA ALA A 192 5.59 -24.20 16.88
C ALA A 192 4.57 -24.40 18.01
N GLY A 193 4.64 -25.56 18.68
CA GLY A 193 3.76 -25.89 19.81
C GLY A 193 2.32 -26.25 19.45
N ARG A 194 1.96 -26.28 18.16
CA ARG A 194 0.60 -26.63 17.71
C ARG A 194 0.51 -28.13 17.35
N PRO A 195 -0.61 -28.81 17.68
CA PRO A 195 -0.82 -30.20 17.28
C PRO A 195 -1.04 -30.30 15.76
N ALA A 196 -0.77 -31.47 15.17
CA ALA A 196 -0.77 -31.65 13.71
C ALA A 196 -2.16 -31.43 13.07
N GLU A 197 -3.22 -31.74 13.81
CA GLU A 197 -4.62 -31.53 13.44
C GLU A 197 -5.06 -30.06 13.48
N HIS A 198 -4.26 -29.17 14.08
CA HIS A 198 -4.57 -27.74 14.10
C HIS A 198 -4.57 -27.16 12.67
N PRO A 199 -5.59 -26.40 12.24
CA PRO A 199 -5.69 -25.92 10.85
C PRO A 199 -4.43 -25.22 10.32
N VAL A 200 -3.84 -24.34 11.13
CA VAL A 200 -2.55 -23.71 10.81
C VAL A 200 -1.44 -24.76 10.59
N ALA A 201 -1.24 -25.70 11.52
CA ALA A 201 -0.19 -26.71 11.44
C ALA A 201 -0.41 -27.68 10.27
N ALA A 202 -1.67 -28.05 9.99
CA ALA A 202 -2.06 -28.93 8.90
C ALA A 202 -1.75 -28.33 7.52
N ALA A 203 -1.83 -27.01 7.35
CA ALA A 203 -1.53 -26.33 6.09
C ALA A 203 -0.02 -26.20 5.79
N LEU A 204 0.84 -26.18 6.81
CA LEU A 204 2.27 -25.87 6.65
C LEU A 204 3.03 -26.84 5.73
N PRO A 205 2.87 -28.17 5.79
CA PRO A 205 3.63 -29.08 4.94
C PRO A 205 3.40 -28.83 3.45
N SER A 206 2.14 -28.60 3.05
CA SER A 206 1.81 -28.30 1.66
C SER A 206 2.36 -26.95 1.22
N LEU A 207 2.27 -25.93 2.09
CA LEU A 207 2.80 -24.61 1.79
C LEU A 207 4.33 -24.60 1.69
N ARG A 208 5.05 -25.35 2.53
CA ARG A 208 6.51 -25.50 2.44
C ARG A 208 6.93 -26.12 1.11
N ALA A 209 6.26 -27.19 0.69
CA ALA A 209 6.54 -27.83 -0.59
C ALA A 209 6.37 -26.84 -1.76
N VAL A 210 5.36 -25.97 -1.71
CA VAL A 210 5.19 -24.88 -2.69
C VAL A 210 6.34 -23.88 -2.62
N ILE A 211 6.73 -23.44 -1.43
CA ILE A 211 7.82 -22.47 -1.27
C ILE A 211 9.14 -23.04 -1.80
N GLU A 212 9.45 -24.30 -1.53
CA GLU A 212 10.63 -25.01 -2.04
C GLU A 212 10.61 -25.14 -3.57
N GLU A 213 9.47 -25.50 -4.15
CA GLU A 213 9.25 -25.54 -5.61
C GLU A 213 9.52 -24.16 -6.25
N LEU A 214 8.99 -23.10 -5.65
CA LEU A 214 9.13 -21.73 -6.16
C LEU A 214 10.56 -21.20 -6.00
N ASP A 215 11.24 -21.48 -4.89
CA ASP A 215 12.64 -21.11 -4.71
C ASP A 215 13.53 -21.77 -5.76
N ALA A 216 13.34 -23.07 -6.01
CA ALA A 216 14.06 -23.80 -7.06
C ALA A 216 13.80 -23.21 -8.46
N GLY A 217 12.54 -22.81 -8.75
CA GLY A 217 12.19 -22.12 -10.00
C GLY A 217 12.88 -20.76 -10.15
N LEU A 218 12.94 -19.97 -9.07
CA LEU A 218 13.64 -18.69 -9.05
C LEU A 218 15.17 -18.84 -9.12
N GLU A 219 15.73 -19.90 -8.54
CA GLU A 219 17.14 -20.24 -8.68
C GLU A 219 17.49 -20.54 -10.15
N ALA A 220 16.69 -21.37 -10.82
CA ALA A 220 16.84 -21.65 -12.24
C ALA A 220 16.72 -20.36 -13.07
N ALA A 221 15.78 -19.47 -12.74
CA ALA A 221 15.64 -18.16 -13.38
C ALA A 221 16.89 -17.28 -13.16
N ALA A 222 17.44 -17.23 -11.95
CA ALA A 222 18.64 -16.46 -11.64
C ALA A 222 19.86 -16.93 -12.46
N ILE A 223 19.95 -18.23 -12.74
CA ILE A 223 21.00 -18.81 -13.60
C ILE A 223 20.78 -18.45 -15.08
N ALA A 224 19.52 -18.42 -15.55
CA ALA A 224 19.19 -18.18 -16.96
C ALA A 224 19.18 -16.69 -17.36
N LEU A 225 18.75 -15.79 -16.46
CA LEU A 225 18.56 -14.37 -16.75
C LEU A 225 19.81 -13.63 -17.28
N PRO A 226 21.05 -13.90 -16.82
CA PRO A 226 22.24 -13.22 -17.33
C PRO A 226 22.45 -13.37 -18.85
N THR A 227 22.01 -14.49 -19.43
CA THR A 227 22.14 -14.78 -20.87
C THR A 227 20.83 -14.61 -21.64
N ALA A 228 19.73 -14.29 -20.97
CA ALA A 228 18.42 -14.05 -21.57
C ALA A 228 18.39 -12.74 -22.37
N GLU A 229 17.49 -12.68 -23.36
CA GLU A 229 17.18 -11.45 -24.09
C GLU A 229 16.61 -10.40 -23.13
N GLU A 230 17.19 -9.20 -23.17
CA GLU A 230 16.71 -8.05 -22.41
C GLU A 230 15.59 -7.32 -23.14
N LEU A 231 14.48 -7.09 -22.44
CA LEU A 231 13.32 -6.36 -22.95
C LEU A 231 13.07 -5.10 -22.11
N PRO A 232 12.87 -3.91 -22.74
CA PRO A 232 12.53 -2.70 -22.02
C PRO A 232 11.17 -2.84 -21.35
N TRP A 233 10.95 -2.17 -20.22
CA TRP A 233 9.71 -2.31 -19.42
C TRP A 233 8.41 -2.00 -20.17
N SER A 234 8.46 -1.23 -21.26
CA SER A 234 7.33 -0.95 -22.15
C SER A 234 6.92 -2.14 -23.03
N SER A 235 7.80 -3.13 -23.22
CA SER A 235 7.51 -4.30 -24.07
C SER A 235 6.57 -5.28 -23.38
N VAL A 236 5.60 -5.78 -24.15
CA VAL A 236 4.72 -6.88 -23.73
C VAL A 236 5.52 -8.18 -23.74
N VAL A 237 5.54 -8.91 -22.62
CA VAL A 237 6.13 -10.25 -22.58
C VAL A 237 5.22 -11.20 -23.37
N PRO A 238 5.76 -12.09 -24.21
CA PRO A 238 5.02 -13.23 -24.75
C PRO A 238 4.49 -14.14 -23.63
N SER A 239 3.57 -15.05 -23.93
CA SER A 239 3.04 -16.01 -22.94
C SER A 239 4.16 -16.67 -22.12
N ALA A 240 3.93 -16.95 -20.84
CA ALA A 240 4.93 -17.54 -19.94
C ALA A 240 5.19 -19.00 -20.32
N GLU A 241 6.05 -19.24 -21.30
CA GLU A 241 6.67 -20.55 -21.46
C GLU A 241 7.81 -20.66 -20.44
N PRO A 242 7.82 -21.68 -19.55
CA PRO A 242 8.78 -21.81 -18.45
C PRO A 242 10.26 -21.78 -18.86
N SER A 243 10.56 -22.10 -20.13
CA SER A 243 11.92 -22.15 -20.70
C SER A 243 12.41 -20.83 -21.30
N ALA A 244 11.58 -19.78 -21.33
CA ALA A 244 11.86 -18.56 -22.10
C ALA A 244 11.83 -17.27 -21.25
N TRP A 245 12.40 -17.31 -20.04
CA TRP A 245 12.59 -16.11 -19.21
C TRP A 245 13.20 -14.98 -20.01
N LYS A 246 12.59 -13.79 -19.93
CA LYS A 246 13.15 -12.56 -20.48
C LYS A 246 13.74 -11.72 -19.37
N ARG A 247 14.85 -11.05 -19.66
CA ARG A 247 15.48 -10.13 -18.70
C ARG A 247 14.80 -8.77 -18.77
N ARG A 248 14.51 -8.20 -17.61
CA ARG A 248 14.13 -6.79 -17.46
C ARG A 248 15.31 -6.00 -16.91
N PRO A 249 15.45 -4.71 -17.28
CA PRO A 249 16.37 -3.82 -16.59
C PRO A 249 16.03 -3.76 -15.09
N ALA A 250 17.05 -3.68 -14.23
CA ALA A 250 16.87 -3.53 -12.77
C ALA A 250 16.08 -2.26 -12.42
N ARG A 251 16.27 -1.20 -13.21
CA ARG A 251 15.58 0.08 -13.06
C ARG A 251 14.32 0.10 -13.91
N TRP A 252 13.18 0.50 -13.33
CA TRP A 252 11.90 0.60 -14.03
C TRP A 252 11.86 1.61 -15.18
N GLY A 253 12.57 2.72 -15.05
CA GLY A 253 12.43 3.86 -15.95
C GLY A 253 11.24 4.76 -15.58
N ALA A 254 11.32 6.03 -15.98
CA ALA A 254 10.44 7.08 -15.48
C ALA A 254 8.95 6.83 -15.78
N ALA A 255 8.65 6.26 -16.94
CA ALA A 255 7.28 5.96 -17.35
C ALA A 255 6.61 4.92 -16.42
N LYS A 256 7.31 3.82 -16.11
CA LYS A 256 6.80 2.77 -15.24
C LYS A 256 6.69 3.22 -13.78
N LEU A 257 7.64 4.02 -13.30
CA LEU A 257 7.54 4.65 -11.98
C LEU A 257 6.28 5.54 -11.88
N THR A 258 6.06 6.39 -12.89
CA THR A 258 4.93 7.32 -12.93
C THR A 258 3.60 6.58 -13.03
N GLU A 259 3.50 5.57 -13.91
CA GLU A 259 2.31 4.70 -14.04
C GLU A 259 1.97 4.06 -12.69
N TRP A 260 2.95 3.46 -12.02
CA TRP A 260 2.71 2.80 -10.74
C TRP A 260 2.29 3.78 -9.65
N LEU A 261 3.00 4.90 -9.48
CA LEU A 261 2.66 5.91 -8.46
C LEU A 261 1.27 6.52 -8.69
N THR A 262 0.94 6.81 -9.94
CA THR A 262 -0.36 7.39 -10.31
C THR A 262 -1.50 6.42 -10.01
N HIS A 263 -1.38 5.17 -10.44
CA HIS A 263 -2.48 4.21 -10.32
C HIS A 263 -2.56 3.50 -8.96
N ALA A 264 -1.43 3.33 -8.26
CA ALA A 264 -1.41 2.62 -6.97
C ALA A 264 -1.58 3.56 -5.77
N GLU A 265 -1.12 4.81 -5.88
CA GLU A 265 -1.03 5.75 -4.74
C GLU A 265 -1.55 7.15 -5.05
N ALA A 266 -2.14 7.38 -6.24
CA ALA A 266 -2.60 8.69 -6.72
C ALA A 266 -1.52 9.79 -6.71
N TYR A 267 -0.25 9.40 -6.83
CA TYR A 267 0.88 10.32 -6.88
C TYR A 267 1.18 10.73 -8.31
N GLY A 268 0.70 11.91 -8.72
CA GLY A 268 0.94 12.50 -10.05
C GLY A 268 2.13 13.48 -10.12
N HIS A 269 2.92 13.61 -9.07
CA HIS A 269 4.06 14.54 -9.06
C HIS A 269 5.21 14.02 -9.94
N PRO A 270 5.94 14.92 -10.64
CA PRO A 270 7.10 14.51 -11.42
C PRO A 270 8.18 13.90 -10.50
N PRO A 271 8.97 12.91 -10.97
CA PRO A 271 9.96 12.22 -10.14
C PRO A 271 10.94 13.16 -9.41
N LYS A 272 11.34 14.27 -10.04
CA LYS A 272 12.22 15.26 -9.42
C LYS A 272 11.61 15.89 -8.15
N ALA A 273 10.32 16.22 -8.17
CA ALA A 273 9.63 16.78 -7.02
C ALA A 273 9.50 15.75 -5.88
N LEU A 274 9.23 14.49 -6.22
CA LEU A 274 9.17 13.40 -5.24
C LEU A 274 10.54 13.15 -4.58
N PHE A 275 11.62 13.20 -5.37
CA PHE A 275 12.98 13.07 -4.87
C PHE A 275 13.35 14.20 -3.90
N ASP A 276 13.06 15.45 -4.26
CA ASP A 276 13.35 16.60 -3.41
C ASP A 276 12.52 16.58 -2.11
N GLY A 277 11.27 16.09 -2.19
CA GLY A 277 10.43 15.83 -1.01
C GLY A 277 11.00 14.74 -0.10
N ALA A 278 11.41 13.60 -0.65
CA ALA A 278 12.00 12.49 0.11
C ALA A 278 13.31 12.90 0.80
N ARG A 279 14.15 13.67 0.11
CA ARG A 279 15.36 14.27 0.70
C ARG A 279 15.05 15.23 1.84
N THR A 280 14.03 16.07 1.68
CA THR A 280 13.60 16.99 2.74
C THR A 280 13.11 16.23 3.96
N ALA A 281 12.37 15.13 3.77
CA ALA A 281 11.96 14.25 4.86
C ALA A 281 13.17 13.60 5.56
N ALA A 282 14.12 13.04 4.80
CA ALA A 282 15.34 12.45 5.35
C ALA A 282 16.17 13.48 6.15
N ALA A 283 16.34 14.69 5.61
CA ALA A 283 17.05 15.79 6.29
C ALA A 283 16.39 16.16 7.63
N ARG A 284 15.05 16.24 7.66
CA ARG A 284 14.29 16.53 8.89
C ARG A 284 14.46 15.43 9.93
N MET A 285 14.37 14.16 9.53
CA MET A 285 14.61 13.03 10.44
C MET A 285 16.05 13.03 10.95
N GLY A 286 17.03 13.36 10.09
CA GLY A 286 18.42 13.55 10.50
C GLY A 286 18.59 14.65 11.56
N ALA A 287 17.98 15.81 11.34
CA ALA A 287 17.99 16.91 12.31
C ALA A 287 17.29 16.54 13.63
N MET A 288 16.24 15.71 13.57
CA MET A 288 15.63 15.15 14.78
C MET A 288 16.64 14.28 15.51
N VAL A 289 17.27 13.27 14.87
CA VAL A 289 18.30 12.42 15.50
C VAL A 289 19.40 13.26 16.16
N GLU A 290 19.90 14.30 15.50
CA GLU A 290 20.95 15.16 16.05
C GLU A 290 20.49 15.95 17.28
N ARG A 291 19.30 16.55 17.24
CA ARG A 291 18.71 17.27 18.39
C ARG A 291 18.51 16.35 19.58
N GLU A 292 18.15 15.13 19.28
CA GLU A 292 17.77 14.09 20.19
C GLU A 292 19.01 13.34 20.76
N GLY A 293 20.17 13.38 20.09
CA GLY A 293 21.37 12.54 20.24
C GLY A 293 22.12 12.46 21.59
N GLY A 294 21.41 12.17 22.69
CA GLY A 294 21.95 11.73 23.97
C GLY A 294 21.93 10.21 24.13
N GLN A 295 22.68 9.69 25.12
CA GLN A 295 22.68 8.27 25.46
C GLN A 295 21.28 7.84 25.97
N PRO A 296 20.80 6.62 25.60
CA PRO A 296 19.59 6.07 26.20
C PRO A 296 19.72 6.03 27.71
N ASP A 297 18.69 6.41 28.44
CA ASP A 297 18.70 6.32 29.90
C ASP A 297 18.70 4.83 30.30
N ALA A 298 19.62 4.45 31.21
CA ALA A 298 19.68 3.10 31.76
C ALA A 298 18.37 2.70 32.46
N SER A 299 17.54 3.68 32.88
CA SER A 299 16.22 3.44 33.45
C SER A 299 15.19 2.90 32.46
N THR A 300 15.48 2.91 31.15
CA THR A 300 14.59 2.37 30.10
C THR A 300 14.96 0.96 29.66
N ALA A 301 15.91 0.31 30.33
CA ALA A 301 16.26 -1.08 30.06
C ALA A 301 15.10 -2.01 30.47
N LEU A 302 14.73 -2.93 29.58
CA LEU A 302 13.68 -3.91 29.85
C LEU A 302 14.25 -5.10 30.64
N PRO A 303 13.49 -5.66 31.60
CA PRO A 303 13.89 -6.87 32.31
C PRO A 303 14.18 -8.04 31.36
N ARG A 304 15.21 -8.83 31.68
CA ARG A 304 15.54 -10.07 30.97
C ARG A 304 15.50 -11.24 31.97
N PRO A 305 14.74 -12.32 31.69
CA PRO A 305 13.91 -12.56 30.50
C PRO A 305 12.72 -11.59 30.40
N PHE A 306 12.29 -11.30 29.17
CA PHE A 306 11.14 -10.45 28.92
C PHE A 306 9.86 -11.29 29.04
N ASP A 307 9.24 -11.22 30.23
CA ASP A 307 8.05 -12.02 30.58
C ASP A 307 6.76 -11.19 30.59
N LEU A 308 5.65 -11.82 31.00
CA LEU A 308 4.34 -11.19 31.04
C LEU A 308 4.29 -9.97 31.97
N ALA A 309 5.02 -10.00 33.08
CA ALA A 309 5.08 -8.89 34.02
C ALA A 309 5.90 -7.74 33.44
N ALA A 310 7.03 -8.03 32.80
CA ALA A 310 7.87 -7.06 32.10
C ALA A 310 7.09 -6.38 30.95
N CYS A 311 6.32 -7.15 30.17
CA CYS A 311 5.47 -6.60 29.11
C CYS A 311 4.39 -5.65 29.64
N ARG A 312 3.65 -6.05 30.67
CA ARG A 312 2.62 -5.20 31.28
C ARG A 312 3.23 -3.93 31.90
N ALA A 313 4.38 -4.06 32.55
CA ALA A 313 5.10 -2.93 33.12
C ALA A 313 5.59 -1.95 32.04
N ALA A 314 6.09 -2.47 30.91
CA ALA A 314 6.49 -1.66 29.76
C ALA A 314 5.28 -0.96 29.10
N PHE A 315 4.09 -1.59 29.09
CA PHE A 315 2.87 -1.00 28.52
C PHE A 315 2.23 0.08 29.40
N ALA A 316 2.34 -0.02 30.72
CA ALA A 316 1.62 0.85 31.65
C ALA A 316 1.80 2.37 31.42
N PRO A 317 3.00 2.90 31.10
CA PRO A 317 3.17 4.32 30.77
C PRO A 317 2.38 4.73 29.52
N PHE A 318 2.36 3.87 28.50
CA PHE A 318 1.63 4.11 27.25
C PHE A 318 0.12 4.10 27.49
N GLU A 319 -0.38 3.12 28.24
CA GLU A 319 -1.81 3.02 28.59
C GLU A 319 -2.29 4.27 29.34
N SER A 320 -1.49 4.76 30.29
CA SER A 320 -1.77 6.00 31.03
C SER A 320 -1.83 7.21 30.11
N TRP A 321 -0.87 7.33 29.19
CA TRP A 321 -0.83 8.42 28.21
C TRP A 321 -2.02 8.39 27.25
N VAL A 322 -2.38 7.22 26.71
CA VAL A 322 -3.53 7.05 25.81
C VAL A 322 -4.85 7.46 26.49
N LYS A 323 -5.06 7.07 27.76
CA LYS A 323 -6.23 7.49 28.54
C LYS A 323 -6.34 9.01 28.71
N GLY A 324 -5.21 9.71 28.62
CA GLY A 324 -5.15 11.18 28.66
C GLY A 324 -5.36 11.87 27.31
N GLN A 325 -5.40 11.13 26.19
CA GLN A 325 -5.62 11.72 24.87
C GLN A 325 -7.11 11.91 24.57
N ALA A 326 -7.44 12.98 23.83
CA ALA A 326 -8.82 13.26 23.43
C ALA A 326 -9.31 12.23 22.40
N THR A 327 -10.16 11.30 22.85
CA THR A 327 -11.12 10.44 22.11
C THR A 327 -10.67 9.60 20.89
N HIS A 328 -9.45 9.73 20.37
CA HIS A 328 -9.06 9.10 19.09
C HIS A 328 -8.10 7.93 19.22
N LEU A 329 -7.41 7.77 20.36
CA LEU A 329 -6.49 6.66 20.58
C LEU A 329 -7.14 5.58 21.45
N HIS A 330 -6.89 4.33 21.07
CA HIS A 330 -7.33 3.14 21.79
C HIS A 330 -6.11 2.36 22.28
N GLY A 331 -6.09 2.02 23.56
CA GLY A 331 -5.00 1.29 24.20
C GLY A 331 -5.48 -0.06 24.71
N GLU A 332 -5.00 -1.15 24.11
CA GLU A 332 -5.26 -2.53 24.52
C GLU A 332 -4.12 -3.43 24.06
N LEU A 333 -3.50 -4.18 24.98
CA LEU A 333 -2.34 -5.01 24.66
C LEU A 333 -2.53 -6.45 25.16
N ASP A 334 -2.45 -7.41 24.25
CA ASP A 334 -2.25 -8.82 24.58
C ASP A 334 -0.76 -9.13 24.70
N CYS A 335 -0.24 -9.09 25.92
CA CYS A 335 1.16 -9.39 26.19
C CYS A 335 1.54 -10.84 25.89
N GLU A 336 0.61 -11.80 25.97
CA GLU A 336 0.92 -13.20 25.64
C GLU A 336 1.17 -13.35 24.14
N ALA A 337 0.31 -12.75 23.33
CA ALA A 337 0.49 -12.71 21.88
C ALA A 337 1.79 -11.99 21.46
N VAL A 338 2.12 -10.86 22.11
CA VAL A 338 3.38 -10.15 21.84
C VAL A 338 4.60 -10.98 22.19
N ILE A 339 4.62 -11.60 23.38
CA ILE A 339 5.75 -12.44 23.80
C ILE A 339 5.90 -13.66 22.87
N ALA A 340 4.79 -14.27 22.47
CA ALA A 340 4.78 -15.36 21.50
C ALA A 340 5.31 -14.91 20.13
N GLU A 341 4.95 -13.70 19.67
CA GLU A 341 5.42 -13.11 18.42
C GLU A 341 6.94 -12.85 18.43
N LEU A 342 7.48 -12.32 19.54
CA LEU A 342 8.91 -12.02 19.67
C LEU A 342 9.78 -13.29 19.65
N GLY A 343 9.24 -14.41 20.13
CA GLY A 343 9.93 -15.69 20.16
C GLY A 343 11.23 -15.69 21.01
N PRO A 344 12.09 -16.70 20.85
CA PRO A 344 13.27 -16.88 21.70
C PRO A 344 14.45 -15.95 21.35
N ALA A 345 14.49 -15.43 20.12
CA ALA A 345 15.48 -14.44 19.67
C ALA A 345 14.93 -13.04 19.92
N ALA A 346 14.70 -12.71 21.20
CA ALA A 346 14.09 -11.45 21.57
C ALA A 346 14.94 -10.28 21.05
N PRO A 347 14.33 -9.33 20.30
CA PRO A 347 15.06 -8.19 19.75
C PRO A 347 15.54 -7.25 20.88
N ASP A 348 16.27 -6.20 20.50
CA ASP A 348 16.69 -5.16 21.46
C ASP A 348 15.48 -4.47 22.12
N ASP A 349 15.73 -3.75 23.22
CA ASP A 349 14.66 -3.14 24.01
C ASP A 349 13.85 -2.12 23.21
N ALA A 350 14.49 -1.38 22.29
CA ALA A 350 13.82 -0.40 21.44
C ALA A 350 12.81 -1.09 20.50
N ALA A 351 13.21 -2.18 19.85
CA ALA A 351 12.33 -2.96 18.98
C ALA A 351 11.17 -3.61 19.75
N ILE A 352 11.39 -4.06 20.99
CA ILE A 352 10.31 -4.55 21.86
C ILE A 352 9.31 -3.44 22.16
N VAL A 353 9.79 -2.25 22.52
CA VAL A 353 8.91 -1.10 22.82
C VAL A 353 8.10 -0.67 21.60
N LEU A 354 8.73 -0.58 20.42
CA LEU A 354 8.02 -0.25 19.18
C LEU A 354 6.95 -1.31 18.86
N ARG A 355 7.24 -2.61 19.07
CA ARG A 355 6.24 -3.68 18.93
C ARG A 355 5.08 -3.52 19.90
N ILE A 356 5.34 -3.13 21.15
CA ILE A 356 4.31 -2.85 22.16
C ILE A 356 3.42 -1.68 21.74
N ILE A 357 4.01 -0.61 21.18
CA ILE A 357 3.24 0.54 20.68
C ILE A 357 2.37 0.13 19.49
N ASP A 358 2.92 -0.64 18.56
CA ASP A 358 2.20 -1.11 17.39
C ASP A 358 0.98 -1.96 17.78
N ARG A 359 1.20 -2.99 18.62
CA ARG A 359 0.15 -3.92 19.05
C ARG A 359 -0.79 -3.34 20.08
N GLY A 360 -0.28 -2.48 20.95
CA GLY A 360 -0.97 -1.95 22.11
C GLY A 360 -1.77 -0.68 21.84
N ILE A 361 -1.40 0.08 20.81
CA ILE A 361 -1.99 1.40 20.53
C ILE A 361 -2.37 1.55 19.06
N ILE A 362 -1.41 1.42 18.14
CA ILE A 362 -1.65 1.76 16.72
C ILE A 362 -2.66 0.80 16.09
N ASP A 363 -2.46 -0.51 16.22
CA ASP A 363 -3.35 -1.53 15.67
C ASP A 363 -4.78 -1.43 16.27
N PRO A 364 -4.97 -1.36 17.61
CA PRO A 364 -6.30 -1.14 18.21
C PRO A 364 -6.97 0.17 17.77
N THR A 365 -6.20 1.25 17.66
CA THR A 365 -6.70 2.55 17.21
C THR A 365 -7.21 2.48 15.78
N ARG A 366 -6.44 1.88 14.88
CA ARG A 366 -6.86 1.66 13.48
C ARG A 366 -8.07 0.76 13.40
N ALA A 367 -8.10 -0.32 14.16
CA ALA A 367 -9.26 -1.22 14.19
C ALA A 367 -10.53 -0.51 14.68
N ALA A 368 -10.43 0.36 15.68
CA ALA A 368 -11.54 1.18 16.16
C ALA A 368 -11.99 2.21 15.11
N ALA A 369 -11.05 2.91 14.46
CA ALA A 369 -11.34 3.86 13.39
C ALA A 369 -12.02 3.18 12.20
N VAL A 370 -11.59 1.97 11.85
CA VAL A 370 -12.21 1.14 10.81
C VAL A 370 -13.66 0.79 11.18
N ARG A 371 -13.93 0.35 12.42
CA ARG A 371 -15.30 0.05 12.87
C ARG A 371 -16.23 1.28 12.91
N ALA A 372 -15.67 2.46 13.11
CA ALA A 372 -16.42 3.72 13.17
C ALA A 372 -16.69 4.36 11.80
N THR A 373 -16.04 3.87 10.74
CA THR A 373 -16.08 4.47 9.39
C THR A 373 -16.81 3.54 8.42
N ALA A 374 -17.47 4.10 7.41
CA ALA A 374 -18.21 3.32 6.42
C ALA A 374 -17.28 2.34 5.66
N PRO A 375 -17.73 1.08 5.41
CA PRO A 375 -16.89 0.05 4.80
C PRO A 375 -16.24 0.46 3.48
N ASP A 376 -17.01 1.12 2.62
CA ASP A 376 -16.59 1.57 1.30
C ASP A 376 -15.47 2.62 1.34
N ILE A 377 -15.31 3.35 2.46
CA ILE A 377 -14.23 4.32 2.67
C ILE A 377 -13.00 3.61 3.23
N THR A 378 -13.17 2.81 4.28
CA THR A 378 -12.06 2.13 4.97
C THR A 378 -11.29 1.13 4.12
N MET A 379 -11.88 0.63 3.03
CA MET A 379 -11.26 -0.30 2.09
C MET A 379 -10.54 0.37 0.92
N LEU A 380 -10.58 1.71 0.76
CA LEU A 380 -9.91 2.45 -0.33
C LEU A 380 -8.37 2.52 -0.16
N ARG A 381 -7.78 1.51 0.49
CA ARG A 381 -6.51 1.66 1.19
C ARG A 381 -5.31 1.96 0.28
N GLY A 382 -4.51 2.96 0.62
CA GLY A 382 -3.13 3.10 0.12
C GLY A 382 -2.17 2.16 0.86
N ARG A 383 -0.92 2.09 0.42
CA ARG A 383 0.17 1.38 1.15
C ARG A 383 1.20 2.31 1.75
N MET A 384 1.38 3.49 1.17
CA MET A 384 2.37 4.47 1.65
C MET A 384 1.89 5.24 2.89
N ALA A 385 0.64 5.70 2.91
CA ALA A 385 0.10 6.48 4.03
C ALA A 385 0.01 5.67 5.34
N PRO A 386 -0.46 4.40 5.36
CA PRO A 386 -0.44 3.61 6.59
C PRO A 386 0.99 3.37 7.11
N ALA A 387 1.97 3.19 6.24
CA ALA A 387 3.36 3.03 6.68
C ALA A 387 3.87 4.30 7.37
N ALA A 388 3.68 5.45 6.73
CA ALA A 388 4.12 6.74 7.27
C ALA A 388 3.38 7.13 8.56
N GLU A 389 2.07 6.88 8.65
CA GLU A 389 1.31 7.16 9.87
C GLU A 389 1.85 6.34 11.04
N ARG A 390 2.14 5.05 10.82
CA ARG A 390 2.66 4.16 11.87
C ARG A 390 3.94 4.73 12.47
N THR A 391 4.90 5.07 11.59
CA THR A 391 6.17 5.67 12.00
C THR A 391 5.97 7.00 12.74
N THR A 392 5.02 7.83 12.29
CA THR A 392 4.68 9.11 12.94
C THR A 392 4.18 8.89 14.35
N LEU A 393 3.25 7.95 14.54
CA LEU A 393 2.71 7.60 15.84
C LEU A 393 3.77 6.99 16.74
N GLN A 394 4.62 6.09 16.23
CA GLN A 394 5.74 5.53 16.99
C GLN A 394 6.64 6.63 17.54
N VAL A 395 7.06 7.58 16.71
CA VAL A 395 7.90 8.72 17.14
C VAL A 395 7.16 9.59 18.17
N ALA A 396 5.90 9.96 17.90
CA ALA A 396 5.12 10.82 18.80
C ALA A 396 4.88 10.16 20.17
N ILE A 397 4.53 8.88 20.18
CA ILE A 397 4.22 8.10 21.39
C ILE A 397 5.49 7.90 22.23
N THR A 398 6.59 7.46 21.61
CA THR A 398 7.86 7.26 22.32
C THR A 398 8.42 8.55 22.90
N ALA A 399 8.34 9.67 22.16
CA ALA A 399 8.71 10.99 22.66
C ALA A 399 7.84 11.42 23.86
N ALA A 400 6.51 11.24 23.76
CA ALA A 400 5.58 11.64 24.81
C ALA A 400 5.68 10.82 26.10
N THR A 401 6.21 9.59 26.01
CA THR A 401 6.30 8.64 27.13
C THR A 401 7.74 8.44 27.64
N GLY A 402 8.72 9.10 27.04
CA GLY A 402 10.11 9.11 27.51
C GLY A 402 10.93 7.87 27.12
N TRP A 403 10.50 7.08 26.14
CA TRP A 403 11.24 5.90 25.66
C TRP A 403 12.28 6.28 24.61
N ARG A 404 13.35 6.97 25.06
CA ARG A 404 14.33 7.62 24.19
C ARG A 404 15.02 6.69 23.18
N GLY A 405 15.39 5.47 23.59
CA GLY A 405 16.00 4.48 22.70
C GLY A 405 15.07 4.04 21.58
N ALA A 406 13.79 3.83 21.89
CA ALA A 406 12.76 3.50 20.91
C ALA A 406 12.43 4.69 20.01
N GLU A 407 12.42 5.90 20.54
CA GLU A 407 12.24 7.13 19.77
C GLU A 407 13.36 7.31 18.73
N LEU A 408 14.62 7.23 19.15
CA LEU A 408 15.76 7.28 18.23
C LEU A 408 15.68 6.22 17.15
N ARG A 409 15.35 4.97 17.54
CA ARG A 409 15.18 3.87 16.60
C ARG A 409 14.10 4.16 15.56
N ALA A 410 12.92 4.63 15.98
CA ALA A 410 11.83 4.97 15.08
C ALA A 410 12.20 6.11 14.11
N ILE A 411 12.90 7.15 14.60
CA ILE A 411 13.37 8.26 13.76
C ILE A 411 14.44 7.76 12.76
N GLU A 412 15.36 6.89 13.17
CA GLU A 412 16.37 6.32 12.28
C GLU A 412 15.78 5.41 11.21
N GLU A 413 14.79 4.59 11.56
CA GLU A 413 14.02 3.78 10.61
C GLU A 413 13.26 4.69 9.62
N ALA A 414 12.60 5.75 10.11
CA ALA A 414 11.96 6.75 9.25
C ALA A 414 12.94 7.42 8.29
N ARG A 415 14.12 7.80 8.79
CA ARG A 415 15.19 8.39 7.97
C ARG A 415 15.65 7.41 6.91
N HIS A 416 15.88 6.14 7.28
CA HIS A 416 16.28 5.10 6.35
C HIS A 416 15.25 4.91 5.23
N ASP A 417 13.97 4.83 5.57
CA ASP A 417 12.87 4.68 4.60
C ASP A 417 12.77 5.90 3.67
N ALA A 418 12.93 7.12 4.19
CA ALA A 418 12.96 8.33 3.38
C ALA A 418 14.17 8.36 2.42
N CYS A 419 15.35 7.95 2.90
CA CYS A 419 16.55 7.80 2.07
C CYS A 419 16.37 6.75 0.98
N LEU A 420 15.80 5.59 1.32
CA LEU A 420 15.51 4.51 0.38
C LEU A 420 14.49 4.96 -0.68
N ALA A 421 13.45 5.69 -0.29
CA ALA A 421 12.48 6.28 -1.21
C ALA A 421 13.13 7.32 -2.14
N ALA A 422 14.02 8.18 -1.62
CA ALA A 422 14.77 9.12 -2.45
C ALA A 422 15.63 8.40 -3.49
N VAL A 423 16.35 7.35 -3.09
CA VAL A 423 17.15 6.53 -4.00
C VAL A 423 16.27 5.83 -5.03
N ALA A 424 15.15 5.23 -4.61
CA ALA A 424 14.22 4.54 -5.50
C ALA A 424 13.65 5.49 -6.56
N VAL A 425 13.22 6.69 -6.17
CA VAL A 425 12.75 7.71 -7.11
C VAL A 425 13.86 8.16 -8.05
N TRP A 426 15.10 8.32 -7.55
CA TRP A 426 16.22 8.71 -8.41
C TRP A 426 16.52 7.67 -9.49
N ILE A 427 16.70 6.41 -9.10
CA ILE A 427 17.13 5.36 -10.03
C ILE A 427 16.00 4.90 -10.95
N HIS A 428 14.77 4.81 -10.45
CA HIS A 428 13.62 4.41 -11.26
C HIS A 428 13.04 5.58 -12.05
N GLY A 429 13.21 6.81 -11.58
CA GLY A 429 12.83 8.04 -12.28
C GLY A 429 13.87 8.54 -13.27
N GLU A 430 15.02 7.86 -13.39
CA GLU A 430 16.11 8.19 -14.30
C GLU A 430 16.59 9.65 -14.17
N LEU A 431 16.67 10.14 -12.92
CA LEU A 431 16.97 11.55 -12.65
C LEU A 431 18.43 11.93 -12.90
N GLY A 432 19.33 10.96 -12.99
CA GLY A 432 20.75 11.17 -13.24
C GLY A 432 21.62 9.96 -12.88
N PRO A 433 22.95 10.09 -13.02
CA PRO A 433 23.89 9.03 -12.69
C PRO A 433 24.04 8.81 -11.17
N THR A 434 24.53 7.64 -10.74
CA THR A 434 24.63 7.26 -9.32
C THR A 434 25.61 8.15 -8.54
N GLU A 435 26.63 8.69 -9.22
CA GLU A 435 27.63 9.59 -8.62
C GLU A 435 27.02 10.94 -8.22
N GLU A 436 25.99 11.40 -8.94
CA GLU A 436 25.21 12.59 -8.59
C GLU A 436 24.23 12.33 -7.45
N LEU A 437 23.71 11.10 -7.37
CA LEU A 437 22.90 10.66 -6.23
C LEU A 437 23.72 10.71 -4.93
N ALA A 438 24.94 10.18 -4.93
CA ALA A 438 25.83 10.20 -3.77
C ALA A 438 26.01 11.63 -3.20
N ARG A 439 26.30 12.59 -4.09
CA ARG A 439 26.43 14.01 -3.71
C ARG A 439 25.11 14.61 -3.20
N SER A 440 23.98 14.16 -3.74
CA SER A 440 22.66 14.66 -3.33
C SER A 440 22.21 14.13 -1.97
N LEU A 441 22.72 12.97 -1.53
CA LEU A 441 22.42 12.36 -0.24
C LEU A 441 23.44 12.71 0.86
N ASP A 442 24.55 13.35 0.49
CA ASP A 442 25.58 13.75 1.43
C ASP A 442 25.02 14.66 2.54
N GLY A 443 25.47 14.43 3.78
CA GLY A 443 24.99 15.12 4.97
C GLY A 443 23.57 14.75 5.45
N LEU A 444 22.83 13.88 4.75
CA LEU A 444 21.47 13.49 5.17
C LEU A 444 21.43 12.31 6.16
N GLY A 445 22.59 11.70 6.47
CA GLY A 445 22.65 10.51 7.31
C GLY A 445 22.11 9.24 6.65
N CYS A 446 22.05 9.20 5.30
CA CYS A 446 21.57 8.05 4.54
C CYS A 446 22.58 6.88 4.46
N GLY A 447 23.83 7.09 4.88
CA GLY A 447 24.90 6.13 4.66
C GLY A 447 25.36 6.09 3.19
N SER A 448 26.02 5.00 2.80
CA SER A 448 26.51 4.85 1.42
C SER A 448 25.34 4.54 0.47
N PRO A 449 25.34 5.10 -0.75
CA PRO A 449 24.23 4.94 -1.70
C PRO A 449 24.14 3.52 -2.29
N GLU A 450 25.25 2.79 -2.39
CA GLU A 450 25.32 1.46 -3.00
C GLU A 450 24.33 0.44 -2.40
N PRO A 451 24.27 0.21 -1.08
CA PRO A 451 23.29 -0.70 -0.49
C PRO A 451 21.84 -0.21 -0.66
N LEU A 452 21.61 1.11 -0.67
CA LEU A 452 20.27 1.67 -0.92
C LEU A 452 19.83 1.46 -2.36
N VAL A 453 20.75 1.62 -3.33
CA VAL A 453 20.48 1.35 -4.75
C VAL A 453 20.16 -0.12 -4.94
N ALA A 454 20.97 -1.03 -4.38
CA ALA A 454 20.72 -2.47 -4.45
C ALA A 454 19.36 -2.83 -3.83
N ALA A 455 19.01 -2.26 -2.68
CA ALA A 455 17.71 -2.48 -2.02
C ALA A 455 16.54 -1.95 -2.86
N ALA A 456 16.68 -0.77 -3.47
CA ALA A 456 15.65 -0.18 -4.32
C ALA A 456 15.44 -0.97 -5.62
N GLU A 457 16.52 -1.43 -6.27
CA GLU A 457 16.43 -2.29 -7.46
C GLU A 457 15.83 -3.66 -7.13
N ALA A 458 16.14 -4.21 -5.96
CA ALA A 458 15.63 -5.48 -5.47
C ALA A 458 14.14 -5.43 -5.09
N ARG A 459 13.70 -4.34 -4.45
CA ARG A 459 12.36 -4.20 -3.86
C ARG A 459 11.72 -2.84 -4.18
N PRO A 460 11.51 -2.49 -5.46
CA PRO A 460 11.13 -1.13 -5.87
C PRO A 460 9.81 -0.63 -5.26
N ARG A 461 8.76 -1.47 -5.19
CA ARG A 461 7.48 -1.09 -4.57
C ARG A 461 7.59 -0.84 -3.06
N ALA A 462 8.41 -1.62 -2.37
CA ALA A 462 8.63 -1.47 -0.94
C ALA A 462 9.51 -0.24 -0.65
N ALA A 463 10.56 -0.04 -1.45
CA ALA A 463 11.46 1.10 -1.34
C ALA A 463 10.75 2.46 -1.50
N LEU A 464 9.68 2.51 -2.31
CA LEU A 464 8.86 3.72 -2.47
C LEU A 464 7.92 4.00 -1.30
N ARG A 465 7.74 3.09 -0.33
CA ARG A 465 6.83 3.30 0.82
C ARG A 465 7.19 4.53 1.65
N GLY A 466 8.49 4.82 1.77
CA GLY A 466 9.00 6.01 2.45
C GLY A 466 8.51 7.33 1.84
N LEU A 467 7.91 7.32 0.64
CA LEU A 467 7.28 8.51 0.09
C LEU A 467 6.08 9.01 0.92
N GLY A 468 5.45 8.17 1.74
CA GLY A 468 4.45 8.64 2.69
C GLY A 468 5.02 9.64 3.72
N LEU A 469 6.32 9.55 4.03
CA LEU A 469 7.00 10.42 5.00
C LEU A 469 7.18 11.85 4.47
N LEU A 470 6.95 12.11 3.17
CA LEU A 470 6.91 13.47 2.63
C LEU A 470 5.89 14.33 3.36
N LEU A 471 4.78 13.75 3.80
CA LEU A 471 3.73 14.45 4.54
C LEU A 471 4.26 14.97 5.89
N LEU A 472 5.14 14.23 6.56
CA LEU A 472 5.84 14.69 7.77
C LEU A 472 6.89 15.76 7.44
N GLY A 473 7.45 15.65 6.24
CA GLY A 473 8.37 16.60 5.65
C GLY A 473 7.78 17.96 5.28
N LEU A 474 6.46 18.18 5.42
CA LEU A 474 5.80 19.44 5.07
C LEU A 474 5.36 20.26 6.30
N GLY A 475 4.90 19.62 7.38
CA GLY A 475 4.65 20.31 8.66
C GLY A 475 3.54 19.66 9.52
N PRO A 476 3.17 20.28 10.66
CA PRO A 476 2.20 19.71 11.60
C PRO A 476 0.80 19.47 11.00
N ALA A 477 0.36 20.32 10.05
CA ALA A 477 -0.94 20.16 9.42
C ALA A 477 -1.03 18.88 8.56
N ASP A 478 0.04 18.56 7.83
CA ASP A 478 0.12 17.35 7.01
C ASP A 478 0.29 16.09 7.87
N ALA A 479 0.93 16.19 9.03
CA ALA A 479 0.96 15.10 10.02
C ALA A 479 -0.45 14.83 10.59
N ALA A 480 -1.22 15.88 10.90
CA ALA A 480 -2.62 15.72 11.33
C ALA A 480 -3.53 15.19 10.21
N ALA A 481 -3.26 15.56 8.95
CA ALA A 481 -3.92 14.97 7.78
C ALA A 481 -3.66 13.48 7.70
N LEU A 482 -2.39 13.08 7.87
CA LEU A 482 -1.97 11.69 7.83
C LEU A 482 -2.63 10.86 8.94
N ASP A 483 -2.70 11.38 10.17
CA ASP A 483 -3.41 10.73 11.29
C ASP A 483 -4.90 10.50 10.97
N ARG A 484 -5.57 11.46 10.33
CA ARG A 484 -7.00 11.35 9.99
C ARG A 484 -7.28 10.49 8.76
N TYR A 485 -6.38 10.50 7.80
CA TYR A 485 -6.58 9.92 6.46
C TYR A 485 -5.52 8.88 6.10
N TRP A 486 -4.93 8.22 7.11
CA TRP A 486 -3.89 7.20 6.93
C TRP A 486 -4.30 6.07 5.98
N TRP A 487 -5.60 5.81 5.87
CA TRP A 487 -6.16 4.80 4.98
C TRP A 487 -6.05 5.21 3.50
N ALA A 488 -6.04 6.49 3.15
CA ALA A 488 -6.12 6.90 1.74
C ALA A 488 -4.83 6.60 0.94
N PRO A 489 -4.90 6.51 -0.41
CA PRO A 489 -3.73 6.60 -1.26
C PRO A 489 -2.91 7.85 -0.91
N ALA A 490 -1.59 7.73 -0.78
CA ALA A 490 -0.80 8.80 -0.17
C ALA A 490 -0.85 10.14 -0.93
N GLY A 491 -1.01 10.12 -2.26
CA GLY A 491 -1.19 11.32 -3.08
C GLY A 491 -2.50 12.08 -2.81
N LEU A 492 -3.47 11.47 -2.12
CA LEU A 492 -4.74 12.09 -1.75
C LEU A 492 -4.80 12.62 -0.32
N VAL A 493 -3.89 12.20 0.58
CA VAL A 493 -3.95 12.54 2.01
C VAL A 493 -3.99 14.06 2.24
N ARG A 494 -3.13 14.82 1.57
CA ARG A 494 -3.12 16.28 1.70
C ARG A 494 -4.40 16.91 1.14
N ASN A 495 -4.87 16.41 0.01
CA ASN A 495 -6.11 16.90 -0.61
C ASN A 495 -7.34 16.63 0.29
N LEU A 496 -7.33 15.53 1.06
CA LEU A 496 -8.36 15.21 2.04
C LEU A 496 -8.40 16.16 3.23
N ALA A 497 -7.25 16.74 3.60
CA ALA A 497 -7.15 17.64 4.75
C ALA A 497 -7.30 19.12 4.42
N LEU A 498 -7.14 19.51 3.15
CA LEU A 498 -7.41 20.87 2.72
C LEU A 498 -8.93 21.11 2.68
N PRO A 499 -9.42 22.27 3.14
CA PRO A 499 -10.79 22.67 2.84
C PRO A 499 -10.97 22.79 1.32
N PRO A 500 -12.19 22.60 0.79
CA PRO A 500 -12.48 22.88 -0.62
C PRO A 500 -11.90 24.21 -1.09
N GLY A 501 -11.23 24.19 -2.23
CA GLY A 501 -11.00 25.42 -2.99
C GLY A 501 -12.34 26.02 -3.44
N PRO A 502 -12.38 27.34 -3.72
CA PRO A 502 -13.56 27.95 -4.33
C PRO A 502 -13.88 27.23 -5.65
N ALA A 503 -15.18 27.08 -5.95
CA ALA A 503 -15.63 26.52 -7.22
C ALA A 503 -14.98 27.31 -8.38
N VAL A 504 -14.36 26.60 -9.32
CA VAL A 504 -13.83 27.23 -10.53
C VAL A 504 -15.04 27.66 -11.37
N GLU A 505 -15.40 28.95 -11.31
CA GLU A 505 -16.61 29.50 -11.94
C GLU A 505 -16.58 29.47 -13.49
N THR A 506 -15.45 29.10 -14.10
CA THR A 506 -15.32 29.00 -15.56
C THR A 506 -14.39 27.85 -15.93
N PRO A 507 -14.86 26.81 -16.63
CA PRO A 507 -13.95 25.90 -17.33
C PRO A 507 -13.09 26.69 -18.32
N PRO A 508 -11.83 26.30 -18.58
CA PRO A 508 -11.02 26.95 -19.60
C PRO A 508 -11.77 26.91 -20.94
N GLU A 509 -11.73 28.04 -21.66
CA GLU A 509 -12.35 28.19 -22.96
C GLU A 509 -11.77 27.11 -23.90
N VAL A 510 -12.57 26.09 -24.21
CA VAL A 510 -12.18 25.07 -25.18
C VAL A 510 -12.32 25.69 -26.55
N GLU A 511 -11.21 26.17 -27.09
CA GLU A 511 -11.14 26.61 -28.48
C GLU A 511 -11.23 25.36 -29.38
N ILE A 512 -12.44 25.01 -29.80
CA ILE A 512 -12.66 23.96 -30.79
C ILE A 512 -12.21 24.52 -32.14
N GLN A 513 -10.99 24.18 -32.56
CA GLN A 513 -10.59 24.44 -33.94
C GLN A 513 -11.42 23.52 -34.86
N PRO A 514 -12.19 24.07 -35.82
CA PRO A 514 -12.87 23.25 -36.80
C PRO A 514 -11.83 22.50 -37.63
N ILE A 515 -12.02 21.19 -37.75
CA ILE A 515 -11.25 20.38 -38.69
C ILE A 515 -11.62 20.87 -40.09
N GLU A 516 -10.73 21.61 -40.73
CA GLU A 516 -10.82 21.86 -42.16
C GLU A 516 -10.68 20.53 -42.88
N VAL A 517 -11.80 20.04 -43.42
CA VAL A 517 -11.81 18.91 -44.34
C VAL A 517 -11.26 19.45 -45.65
N ASP A 518 -10.00 19.13 -45.95
CA ASP A 518 -9.36 19.41 -47.23
C ASP A 518 -10.09 18.65 -48.35
N PRO A 519 -10.75 19.33 -49.31
CA PRO A 519 -11.30 18.69 -50.50
C PRO A 519 -10.21 18.65 -51.57
N GLY A 520 -9.21 17.80 -51.37
CA GLY A 520 -8.07 17.58 -52.28
C GLY A 520 -7.93 16.12 -52.68
#